data_AF-K2B6W0-F1
#
_entry.id   AF-K2B6W0-F1
#
_cell.length_a   1.000
_cell.length_b   1.000
_cell.length_c   1.000
_cell.angle_alpha   90.00
_cell.angle_beta   90.00
_cell.angle_gamma   90.00
#
_symmetry.space_group_name_H-M   'P 1'
#
loop_
_entity.id
_entity.type
_entity.pdbx_description
1 polymer ?
#
loop_
_entity_poly.entity_id
_entity_poly.type
_entity_poly.pdbx_seq_one_letter_code
_entity_poly.pdbx_strand_id
1 'polypeptide(L)'
;MKKFIKLVLVLVVFTAFYSLFTIHYSLPVRADELEEIQKQIDDLEKQLELSKNATTPLESQVKSLGEQLETISARLSAVQKDLAKSEKDLDYQRQILAKTVRSFYIRSFVDIPLLTLFASHDASETLKLIAFQAQTSKQDRAVIKQISEKMSKLADDKKRLASAQAQINK
;
A
#
# COMPACT_ATOMS: atom_id res chain seq x y z
N MET A 1 -18.39 -36.87 98.10
CA MET A 1 -17.98 -35.46 97.86
C MET A 1 -16.60 -35.33 97.19
N LYS A 2 -15.49 -35.82 97.76
CA LYS A 2 -14.14 -35.66 97.18
C LYS A 2 -13.94 -36.18 95.73
N LYS A 3 -14.57 -37.29 95.36
CA LYS A 3 -14.52 -37.85 93.98
C LYS A 3 -15.27 -36.99 92.95
N PHE A 4 -16.38 -36.38 93.37
CA PHE A 4 -17.18 -35.49 92.52
C PHE A 4 -16.44 -34.17 92.25
N ILE A 5 -15.77 -33.63 93.26
CA ILE A 5 -14.92 -32.44 93.13
C ILE A 5 -13.76 -32.69 92.14
N LYS A 6 -13.10 -33.86 92.21
CA LYS A 6 -12.04 -34.22 91.24
C LYS A 6 -12.56 -34.34 89.81
N LEU A 7 -13.75 -34.91 89.61
CA LEU A 7 -14.36 -35.03 88.29
C LEU A 7 -14.65 -33.66 87.66
N VAL A 8 -15.21 -32.73 88.46
CA VAL A 8 -15.48 -31.35 88.00
C VAL A 8 -14.18 -30.64 87.66
N LEU A 9 -13.12 -30.82 88.46
CA LEU A 9 -11.82 -30.18 88.23
C LEU A 9 -11.16 -30.68 86.93
N VAL A 10 -11.24 -31.99 86.64
CA VAL A 10 -10.77 -32.55 85.36
C VAL A 10 -11.57 -32.00 84.18
N LEU A 11 -12.89 -31.87 84.33
CA LEU A 11 -13.75 -31.35 83.26
C LEU A 11 -13.45 -29.88 82.97
N VAL A 12 -13.20 -29.08 84.01
CA VAL A 12 -12.78 -27.66 83.87
C VAL A 12 -11.41 -27.54 83.21
N VAL A 13 -10.45 -28.40 83.57
CA VAL A 13 -9.13 -28.40 82.91
C VAL A 13 -9.25 -28.81 81.45
N PHE A 14 -10.10 -29.78 81.14
CA PHE A 14 -10.33 -30.25 79.78
C PHE A 14 -11.01 -29.20 78.91
N THR A 15 -12.02 -28.49 79.43
CA THR A 15 -12.66 -27.38 78.71
C THR A 15 -11.74 -26.18 78.56
N ALA A 16 -10.90 -25.89 79.55
CA ALA A 16 -9.86 -24.86 79.44
C ALA A 16 -8.82 -25.20 78.37
N PHE A 17 -8.39 -26.47 78.29
CA PHE A 17 -7.47 -26.93 77.25
C PHE A 17 -8.10 -26.88 75.86
N TYR A 18 -9.37 -27.28 75.74
CA TYR A 18 -10.10 -27.20 74.48
C TYR A 18 -10.25 -25.75 73.99
N SER A 19 -10.54 -24.82 74.91
CA SER A 19 -10.60 -23.37 74.65
C SER A 19 -9.24 -22.81 74.17
N LEU A 20 -8.14 -23.18 74.84
CA LEU A 20 -6.80 -22.76 74.44
C LEU A 20 -6.40 -23.32 73.08
N PHE A 21 -6.81 -24.57 72.78
CA PHE A 21 -6.58 -25.21 71.50
C PHE A 21 -7.32 -24.48 70.36
N THR A 22 -8.61 -24.17 70.51
CA THR A 22 -9.36 -23.49 69.44
C THR A 22 -8.82 -22.09 69.11
N ILE A 23 -8.29 -21.35 70.08
CA ILE A 23 -7.66 -20.04 69.87
C ILE A 23 -6.33 -20.16 69.12
N HIS A 24 -5.56 -21.24 69.34
CA HIS A 24 -4.25 -21.43 68.69
C HIS A 24 -4.39 -21.84 67.20
N TYR A 25 -5.47 -22.51 66.81
CA TYR A 25 -5.68 -22.94 65.42
C TYR A 25 -6.54 -21.97 64.60
N SER A 26 -7.17 -20.97 65.22
CA SER A 26 -7.82 -19.88 64.48
C SER A 26 -6.77 -18.87 64.01
N LEU A 27 -6.11 -19.14 62.89
CA LEU A 27 -5.40 -18.09 62.16
C LEU A 27 -6.46 -17.11 61.61
N PRO A 28 -6.43 -15.82 61.98
CA PRO A 28 -7.30 -14.85 61.35
C PRO A 28 -6.78 -14.62 59.92
N VAL A 29 -7.40 -15.28 58.94
CA VAL A 29 -7.31 -14.81 57.55
C VAL A 29 -7.93 -13.41 57.56
N ARG A 30 -7.09 -12.39 57.35
CA ARG A 30 -7.56 -11.01 57.34
C ARG A 30 -8.38 -10.82 56.07
N ALA A 31 -9.67 -10.53 56.22
CA ALA A 31 -10.57 -10.26 55.12
C ALA A 31 -10.02 -9.17 54.17
N ASP A 32 -9.25 -8.21 54.71
CA ASP A 32 -8.55 -7.16 53.95
C ASP A 32 -7.62 -7.71 52.85
N GLU A 33 -6.89 -8.80 53.09
CA GLU A 33 -5.97 -9.37 52.09
C GLU A 33 -6.72 -10.03 50.93
N LEU A 34 -7.87 -10.65 51.22
CA LEU A 34 -8.74 -11.22 50.19
C LEU A 34 -9.45 -10.12 49.37
N GLU A 35 -9.86 -9.04 50.02
CA GLU A 35 -10.46 -7.89 49.36
C GLU A 35 -9.44 -7.17 48.45
N GLU A 36 -8.19 -7.03 48.90
CA GLU A 36 -7.11 -6.46 48.10
C GLU A 36 -6.77 -7.33 46.88
N ILE A 37 -6.70 -8.66 47.05
CA ILE A 37 -6.51 -9.60 45.94
C ILE A 37 -7.68 -9.52 44.95
N GLN A 38 -8.92 -9.46 45.43
CA GLN A 38 -10.09 -9.33 44.55
C GLN A 38 -10.02 -8.03 43.74
N LYS A 39 -9.63 -6.92 44.38
CA LYS A 39 -9.46 -5.64 43.70
C LYS A 39 -8.35 -5.68 42.65
N GLN A 40 -7.25 -6.39 42.91
CA GLN A 40 -6.17 -6.58 41.94
C GLN A 40 -6.63 -7.43 40.74
N ILE A 41 -7.44 -8.45 40.98
CA ILE A 41 -8.04 -9.28 39.91
C ILE A 41 -8.95 -8.41 39.04
N ASP A 42 -9.86 -7.64 39.64
CA ASP A 42 -10.78 -6.78 38.91
C ASP A 42 -10.04 -5.73 38.07
N ASP A 43 -8.97 -5.14 38.61
CA ASP A 43 -8.14 -4.19 37.87
C ASP A 43 -7.38 -4.84 36.70
N LEU A 44 -6.84 -6.04 36.90
CA LEU A 44 -6.18 -6.81 35.84
C LEU A 44 -7.14 -7.24 34.73
N GLU A 45 -8.36 -7.65 35.08
CA GLU A 45 -9.41 -7.98 34.10
C GLU A 45 -9.77 -6.75 33.26
N LYS A 46 -9.93 -5.59 33.91
CA LYS A 46 -10.19 -4.33 33.22
C LYS A 46 -9.05 -3.93 32.30
N GLN A 47 -7.80 -4.03 32.75
CA GLN A 47 -6.62 -3.74 31.92
C GLN A 47 -6.54 -4.70 30.72
N LEU A 48 -6.85 -5.98 30.91
CA LEU A 48 -6.90 -6.97 29.84
C LEU A 48 -7.98 -6.64 28.81
N GLU A 49 -9.18 -6.26 29.25
CA GLU A 49 -10.27 -5.86 28.37
C GLU A 49 -9.90 -4.62 27.55
N LEU A 50 -9.32 -3.60 28.19
CA LEU A 50 -8.82 -2.40 27.51
C LEU A 50 -7.76 -2.76 26.46
N SER A 51 -6.83 -3.66 26.79
CA SER A 51 -5.82 -4.13 25.86
C SER A 51 -6.45 -4.84 24.66
N LYS A 52 -7.39 -5.76 24.87
CA LYS A 52 -8.09 -6.47 23.78
C LYS A 52 -8.88 -5.52 22.89
N ASN A 53 -9.56 -4.54 23.48
CA ASN A 53 -10.32 -3.53 22.77
C ASN A 53 -9.42 -2.60 21.95
N ALA A 54 -8.18 -2.37 22.38
CA ALA A 54 -7.18 -1.63 21.62
C ALA A 54 -6.54 -2.46 20.48
N THR A 55 -6.30 -3.77 20.68
CA THR A 55 -5.65 -4.63 19.68
C THR A 55 -6.60 -5.10 18.58
N THR A 56 -7.86 -5.38 18.89
CA THR A 56 -8.87 -5.84 17.90
C THR A 56 -9.00 -4.91 16.68
N PRO A 57 -9.15 -3.56 16.83
CA PRO A 57 -9.19 -2.67 15.67
C PRO A 57 -7.86 -2.60 14.92
N LEU A 58 -6.72 -2.77 15.60
CA LEU A 58 -5.40 -2.81 14.96
C LEU A 58 -5.24 -4.06 14.09
N GLU A 59 -5.68 -5.24 14.56
CA GLU A 59 -5.68 -6.46 13.76
C GLU A 59 -6.54 -6.32 12.49
N SER A 60 -7.72 -5.70 12.62
CA SER A 60 -8.59 -5.40 11.49
C SER A 60 -7.92 -4.43 10.50
N GLN A 61 -7.24 -3.39 11.00
CA GLN A 61 -6.48 -2.46 10.16
C GLN A 61 -5.32 -3.15 9.43
N VAL A 62 -4.55 -4.01 10.11
CA VAL A 62 -3.45 -4.78 9.49
C VAL A 62 -3.99 -5.68 8.39
N LYS A 63 -5.10 -6.38 8.62
CA LYS A 63 -5.76 -7.20 7.58
C LYS A 63 -6.19 -6.35 6.38
N SER A 64 -6.85 -5.21 6.64
CA SER A 64 -7.28 -4.30 5.57
C SER A 64 -6.09 -3.75 4.77
N LEU A 65 -5.00 -3.37 5.43
CA LEU A 65 -3.77 -2.94 4.77
C LEU A 65 -3.15 -4.06 3.92
N GLY A 66 -3.19 -5.31 4.40
CA GLY A 66 -2.76 -6.48 3.64
C GLY A 66 -3.55 -6.67 2.34
N GLU A 67 -4.89 -6.60 2.40
CA GLU A 67 -5.76 -6.70 1.23
C GLU A 67 -5.54 -5.55 0.23
N GLN A 68 -5.33 -4.33 0.74
CA GLN A 68 -4.99 -3.17 -0.08
C GLN A 68 -3.62 -3.36 -0.77
N LEU A 69 -2.62 -3.89 -0.06
CA LEU A 69 -1.28 -4.14 -0.60
C LEU A 69 -1.32 -5.18 -1.72
N GLU A 70 -2.09 -6.26 -1.56
CA GLU A 70 -2.29 -7.28 -2.59
C GLU A 70 -2.92 -6.68 -3.85
N THR A 71 -3.97 -5.87 -3.65
CA THR A 71 -4.65 -5.17 -4.75
C THR A 71 -3.70 -4.23 -5.50
N ILE A 72 -2.88 -3.46 -4.78
CA ILE A 72 -1.89 -2.55 -5.38
C ILE A 72 -0.83 -3.35 -6.14
N SER A 73 -0.36 -4.46 -5.57
CA SER A 73 0.65 -5.33 -6.20
C SER A 73 0.14 -5.94 -7.50
N ALA A 74 -1.11 -6.41 -7.54
CA ALA A 74 -1.75 -6.92 -8.74
C ALA A 74 -1.86 -5.83 -9.83
N ARG A 75 -2.27 -4.61 -9.45
CA ARG A 75 -2.34 -3.46 -10.37
C ARG A 75 -0.97 -3.10 -10.94
N LEU A 76 0.08 -3.11 -10.12
CA LEU A 76 1.44 -2.86 -10.59
C LEU A 76 1.91 -3.91 -11.59
N SER A 77 1.60 -5.19 -11.35
CA SER A 77 1.92 -6.27 -12.29
C SER A 77 1.23 -6.06 -13.65
N ALA A 78 -0.03 -5.62 -13.65
CA ALA A 78 -0.75 -5.28 -14.87
C ALA A 78 -0.09 -4.10 -15.61
N VAL A 79 0.21 -3.00 -14.90
CA VAL A 79 0.89 -1.83 -15.47
C VAL A 79 2.25 -2.19 -16.06
N GLN A 80 3.01 -3.07 -15.42
CA GLN A 80 4.29 -3.56 -15.96
C GLN A 80 4.13 -4.30 -17.29
N LYS A 81 3.11 -5.16 -17.40
CA LYS A 81 2.83 -5.89 -18.64
C LYS A 81 2.42 -4.94 -19.76
N ASP A 82 1.58 -3.95 -19.45
CA ASP A 82 1.14 -2.94 -20.42
C ASP A 82 2.30 -2.05 -20.89
N LEU A 83 3.21 -1.71 -19.99
CA LEU A 83 4.44 -0.99 -20.32
C LEU A 83 5.36 -1.80 -21.23
N ALA A 84 5.58 -3.09 -20.91
CA ALA A 84 6.39 -3.97 -21.74
C ALA A 84 5.81 -4.12 -23.16
N LYS A 85 4.48 -4.21 -23.29
CA LYS A 85 3.81 -4.21 -24.59
C LYS A 85 4.01 -2.88 -25.31
N SER A 86 3.82 -1.76 -24.61
CA SER A 86 4.01 -0.42 -25.16
C SER A 86 5.44 -0.18 -25.64
N GLU A 87 6.44 -0.70 -24.94
CA GLU A 87 7.85 -0.66 -25.35
C GLU A 87 8.09 -1.40 -26.66
N LYS A 88 7.55 -2.61 -26.78
CA LYS A 88 7.66 -3.42 -28.00
C LYS A 88 7.00 -2.72 -29.19
N ASP A 89 5.80 -2.16 -29.00
CA ASP A 89 5.10 -1.41 -30.04
C ASP A 89 5.85 -0.13 -30.43
N LEU A 90 6.59 0.47 -29.50
CA LEU A 90 7.34 1.69 -29.72
C LEU A 90 8.65 1.43 -30.48
N ASP A 91 9.23 0.23 -30.36
CA ASP A 91 10.44 -0.14 -31.11
C ASP A 91 10.22 -0.07 -32.63
N TYR A 92 9.08 -0.59 -33.10
CA TYR A 92 8.67 -0.45 -34.50
C TYR A 92 8.37 1.02 -34.87
N GLN A 93 7.69 1.76 -33.98
CA GLN A 93 7.37 3.17 -34.22
C GLN A 93 8.61 4.06 -34.30
N ARG A 94 9.72 3.74 -33.61
CA ARG A 94 11.00 4.47 -33.75
C ARG A 94 11.57 4.37 -35.16
N GLN A 95 11.45 3.21 -35.81
CA GLN A 95 11.91 3.05 -37.19
C GLN A 95 11.07 3.86 -38.16
N ILE A 96 9.74 3.88 -37.94
CA ILE A 96 8.82 4.76 -38.70
C ILE A 96 9.22 6.21 -38.48
N LEU A 97 9.39 6.63 -37.23
CA LEU A 97 9.76 8.00 -36.88
C LEU A 97 11.06 8.42 -37.59
N ALA A 98 12.11 7.59 -37.56
CA ALA A 98 13.37 7.91 -38.23
C ALA A 98 13.20 8.11 -39.74
N LYS A 99 12.42 7.24 -40.40
CA LYS A 99 12.10 7.37 -41.83
C LYS A 99 11.27 8.63 -42.11
N THR A 100 10.25 8.88 -41.31
CA THR A 100 9.35 10.03 -41.44
C THR A 100 10.09 11.35 -41.22
N VAL A 101 10.95 11.45 -40.19
CA VAL A 101 11.79 12.64 -39.95
C VAL A 101 12.72 12.90 -41.13
N ARG A 102 13.38 11.86 -41.66
CA ARG A 102 14.24 11.99 -42.83
C ARG A 102 13.46 12.47 -44.06
N SER A 103 12.33 11.85 -44.37
CA SER A 103 11.46 12.22 -45.50
C SER A 103 10.94 13.65 -45.37
N PHE A 104 10.49 14.03 -44.17
CA PHE A 104 10.04 15.38 -43.85
C PHE A 104 11.16 16.41 -44.06
N TYR A 105 12.36 16.12 -43.57
CA TYR A 105 13.51 17.03 -43.71
C TYR A 105 13.91 17.23 -45.17
N ILE A 106 14.07 16.15 -45.95
CA ILE A 106 14.40 16.23 -47.37
C ILE A 106 13.35 17.07 -48.13
N ARG A 107 12.07 16.80 -47.89
CA ARG A 107 10.95 17.47 -48.54
C ARG A 107 10.80 18.94 -48.13
N SER A 108 11.22 19.29 -46.91
CA SER A 108 11.17 20.66 -46.40
C SER A 108 12.37 21.51 -46.83
N PHE A 109 13.51 20.89 -47.16
CA PHE A 109 14.75 21.60 -47.52
C PHE A 109 14.92 21.79 -49.03
N VAL A 110 14.44 20.85 -49.87
CA VAL A 110 14.77 20.80 -51.30
C VAL A 110 13.85 21.67 -52.17
N ASP A 111 12.73 22.16 -51.65
CA ASP A 111 11.72 22.84 -52.49
C ASP A 111 11.56 24.30 -52.09
N ILE A 112 11.94 25.22 -52.98
CA ILE A 112 11.61 26.64 -52.89
C ILE A 112 10.37 26.81 -53.79
N PRO A 113 9.14 26.72 -53.25
CA PRO A 113 7.95 26.53 -54.08
C PRO A 113 7.73 27.67 -55.07
N LEU A 114 8.19 28.87 -54.71
CA LEU A 114 8.15 30.05 -55.58
C LEU A 114 9.10 29.90 -56.78
N LEU A 115 10.34 29.46 -56.58
CA LEU A 115 11.28 29.26 -57.68
C LEU A 115 10.83 28.13 -58.59
N THR A 116 10.31 27.04 -58.01
CA THR A 116 9.76 25.90 -58.78
C THR A 116 8.54 26.33 -59.62
N LEU A 117 7.68 27.19 -59.08
CA LEU A 117 6.51 27.74 -59.78
C LEU A 117 6.89 28.69 -60.92
N PHE A 118 7.88 29.57 -60.72
CA PHE A 118 8.33 30.51 -61.76
C PHE A 118 9.19 29.85 -62.84
N ALA A 119 9.81 28.71 -62.56
CA ALA A 119 10.62 27.96 -63.51
C ALA A 119 9.83 26.90 -64.30
N SER A 120 8.56 26.63 -63.93
CA SER A 120 7.79 25.56 -64.56
C SER A 120 7.04 26.01 -65.82
N HIS A 121 6.87 25.08 -66.75
CA HIS A 121 6.14 25.31 -68.01
C HIS A 121 4.61 25.19 -67.83
N ASP A 122 4.17 24.45 -66.80
CA ASP A 122 2.76 24.30 -66.39
C ASP A 122 2.60 24.64 -64.89
N ALA A 123 2.09 25.84 -64.62
CA ALA A 123 1.86 26.31 -63.27
C ALA A 123 0.77 25.51 -62.52
N SER A 124 -0.22 24.96 -63.23
CA SER A 124 -1.34 24.22 -62.63
C SER A 124 -0.87 22.86 -62.11
N GLU A 125 -0.09 22.14 -62.91
CA GLU A 125 0.53 20.87 -62.49
C GLU A 125 1.50 21.08 -61.33
N THR A 126 2.30 22.15 -61.38
CA THR A 126 3.24 22.51 -60.32
C THR A 126 2.54 22.86 -59.01
N LEU A 127 1.46 23.63 -59.05
CA LEU A 127 0.66 23.96 -57.87
C LEU A 127 0.03 22.71 -57.23
N LYS A 128 -0.43 21.74 -58.03
CA LYS A 128 -0.91 20.45 -57.51
C LYS A 128 0.20 19.72 -56.78
N LEU A 129 1.40 19.63 -57.37
CA LEU A 129 2.55 18.98 -56.75
C LEU A 129 2.93 19.64 -55.41
N ILE A 130 2.99 20.97 -55.37
CA ILE A 130 3.24 21.75 -54.14
C ILE A 130 2.16 21.47 -53.09
N ALA A 131 0.88 21.45 -53.48
CA ALA A 131 -0.22 21.17 -52.57
C ALA A 131 -0.14 19.75 -51.98
N PHE A 132 0.17 18.74 -52.81
CA PHE A 132 0.39 17.37 -52.35
C PHE A 132 1.57 17.29 -51.38
N GLN A 133 2.69 17.95 -51.70
CA GLN A 133 3.88 18.00 -50.86
C GLN A 133 3.63 18.68 -49.50
N ALA A 134 2.88 19.79 -49.49
CA ALA A 134 2.47 20.46 -48.27
C ALA A 134 1.59 19.56 -47.39
N GLN A 135 0.64 18.84 -48.01
CA GLN A 135 -0.24 17.91 -47.30
C GLN A 135 0.54 16.72 -46.72
N THR A 136 1.45 16.10 -47.48
CA THR A 136 2.32 15.03 -46.97
C THR A 136 3.21 15.52 -45.83
N SER A 137 3.79 16.72 -45.94
CA SER A 137 4.62 17.29 -44.87
C SER A 137 3.82 17.53 -43.58
N LYS A 138 2.54 17.92 -43.71
CA LYS A 138 1.63 18.05 -42.57
C LYS A 138 1.33 16.69 -41.91
N GLN A 139 1.13 15.64 -42.72
CA GLN A 139 0.94 14.28 -42.21
C GLN A 139 2.20 13.78 -41.50
N ASP A 140 3.38 13.99 -42.08
CA ASP A 140 4.65 13.62 -41.47
C ASP A 140 4.85 14.30 -40.12
N ARG A 141 4.57 15.60 -40.01
CA ARG A 141 4.58 16.32 -38.72
C ARG A 141 3.63 15.72 -37.70
N ALA A 142 2.42 15.33 -38.12
CA ALA A 142 1.45 14.72 -37.22
C ALA A 142 1.95 13.36 -36.69
N VAL A 143 2.53 12.52 -37.56
CA VAL A 143 3.12 11.24 -37.18
C VAL A 143 4.30 11.44 -36.22
N ILE A 144 5.20 12.37 -36.54
CA ILE A 144 6.36 12.72 -35.69
C ILE A 144 5.88 13.13 -34.30
N LYS A 145 4.90 14.04 -34.22
CA LYS A 145 4.33 14.52 -32.97
C LYS A 145 3.72 13.36 -32.16
N GLN A 146 2.86 12.55 -32.79
CA GLN A 146 2.17 11.45 -32.12
C GLN A 146 3.14 10.42 -31.53
N ILE A 147 4.18 10.03 -32.29
CA ILE A 147 5.17 9.05 -31.80
C ILE A 147 6.02 9.68 -30.68
N SER A 148 6.40 10.96 -30.80
CA SER A 148 7.16 11.67 -29.78
C SER A 148 6.38 11.80 -28.46
N GLU A 149 5.08 12.08 -28.53
CA GLU A 149 4.20 12.11 -27.36
C GLU A 149 4.10 10.74 -26.67
N LYS A 150 3.96 9.66 -27.46
CA LYS A 150 3.99 8.29 -26.92
C LYS A 150 5.32 7.96 -26.24
N MET A 151 6.45 8.39 -26.82
CA MET A 151 7.77 8.22 -26.22
C MET A 151 7.90 8.95 -24.88
N SER A 152 7.42 10.19 -24.81
CA SER A 152 7.42 10.97 -23.56
C SER A 152 6.55 10.31 -22.50
N LYS A 153 5.32 9.92 -22.85
CA LYS A 153 4.40 9.27 -21.93
C LYS A 153 4.96 7.96 -21.39
N LEU A 154 5.57 7.14 -22.25
CA LEU A 154 6.21 5.90 -21.83
C LEU A 154 7.34 6.14 -20.82
N ALA A 155 8.16 7.17 -21.04
CA ALA A 155 9.22 7.53 -20.10
C ALA A 155 8.66 7.95 -18.72
N ASP A 156 7.61 8.77 -18.72
CA ASP A 156 6.94 9.22 -17.49
C ASP A 156 6.29 8.05 -16.74
N ASP A 157 5.60 7.17 -17.45
CA ASP A 157 4.94 6.01 -16.86
C ASP A 157 5.96 5.03 -16.24
N LYS A 158 7.14 4.85 -16.86
CA LYS A 158 8.25 4.07 -16.25
C LYS A 158 8.78 4.72 -14.98
N LYS A 159 8.92 6.05 -14.95
CA LYS A 159 9.37 6.79 -13.74
C LYS A 159 8.36 6.64 -12.60
N ARG A 160 7.07 6.74 -12.91
CA ARG A 160 5.98 6.55 -11.94
C ARG A 160 5.96 5.14 -11.39
N LEU A 161 6.13 4.13 -12.25
CA LEU A 161 6.21 2.72 -11.85
C LEU A 161 7.37 2.50 -10.86
N ALA A 162 8.57 3.01 -11.17
CA ALA A 162 9.73 2.88 -10.28
C ALA A 162 9.48 3.52 -8.90
N SER A 163 8.83 4.69 -8.89
CA SER A 163 8.47 5.39 -7.65
C SER A 163 7.45 4.61 -6.82
N ALA A 164 6.44 4.02 -7.47
CA ALA A 164 5.42 3.22 -6.80
C ALA A 164 6.00 1.92 -6.19
N GLN A 165 6.92 1.25 -6.90
CA GLN A 165 7.60 0.07 -6.37
C GLN A 165 8.46 0.40 -5.14
N ALA A 166 9.14 1.55 -5.15
CA ALA A 166 9.95 1.99 -4.01
C ALA A 166 9.12 2.32 -2.76
N GLN A 167 7.84 2.71 -2.91
CA GLN A 167 6.95 2.97 -1.78
C GLN A 167 6.43 1.69 -1.13
N ILE A 168 6.28 0.61 -1.90
CA ILE A 168 5.78 -0.69 -1.41
C ILE A 168 6.87 -1.51 -0.72
N ASN A 169 8.11 -1.38 -1.17
CA ASN A 169 9.26 -2.11 -0.62
C ASN A 169 9.89 -1.43 0.61
N LYS A 170 9.31 -0.32 1.10
CA LYS A 170 9.71 0.37 2.32
C LYS A 170 8.94 -0.15 3.51
#